data_AF-A0A944NZG2-F1
#
_entry.id   AF-A0A944NZG2-F1
#
_cell.length_a   1.000
_cell.length_b   1.000
_cell.length_c   1.000
_cell.angle_alpha   90.00
_cell.angle_beta   90.00
_cell.angle_gamma   90.00
#
_symmetry.space_group_name_H-M   'P 1'
#
loop_
_entity.id
_entity.type
_entity.pdbx_description
1 polymer ?
#
loop_
_entity_poly.entity_id
_entity_poly.type
_entity_poly.pdbx_seq_one_letter_code
_entity_poly.pdbx_strand_id
1 'polypeptide(L)'
;MLNITLANANELRSKHGPKAASEAFSNLLEIIIDQLRTCDLVMARENQIMAALPETKATQAGAIMLRLKKRIVQTIKMRLHMECTVAQGERGLKLLKTLN
;
A
#
# COMPACT_ATOMS: atom_id res chain seq x y z
N MET A 1 14.40 11.07 -10.43
CA MET A 1 13.10 10.40 -10.72
C MET A 1 13.11 9.06 -10.01
N LEU A 2 12.03 8.71 -9.31
CA LEU A 2 11.82 7.38 -8.74
C LEU A 2 10.85 6.60 -9.62
N ASN A 3 11.13 5.31 -9.83
CA ASN A 3 10.24 4.38 -10.51
C ASN A 3 9.92 3.23 -9.55
N ILE A 4 8.64 3.06 -9.22
CA ILE A 4 8.12 2.06 -8.29
C ILE A 4 7.19 1.14 -9.08
N THR A 5 7.50 -0.14 -9.14
CA THR A 5 6.67 -1.15 -9.82
C THR A 5 6.06 -2.09 -8.79
N LEU A 6 4.75 -2.31 -8.89
CA LEU A 6 4.05 -3.33 -8.12
C LEU A 6 4.40 -4.71 -8.70
N ALA A 7 5.31 -5.41 -8.03
CA ALA A 7 5.62 -6.79 -8.34
C ALA A 7 4.36 -7.66 -8.20
N ASN A 8 4.24 -8.70 -9.04
CA ASN A 8 3.15 -9.67 -9.02
C ASN A 8 1.74 -9.09 -9.21
N ALA A 9 1.59 -7.88 -9.78
CA ALA A 9 0.29 -7.26 -10.06
C ALA A 9 -0.64 -8.18 -10.89
N ASN A 10 -0.07 -8.94 -11.84
CA ASN A 10 -0.82 -9.92 -12.65
C ASN A 10 -1.33 -11.10 -11.81
N GLU A 11 -0.52 -11.59 -10.87
CA GLU A 11 -0.91 -12.68 -9.97
C GLU A 11 -2.03 -12.23 -9.02
N LEU A 12 -1.90 -11.01 -8.47
CA LEU A 12 -2.93 -10.39 -7.64
C LEU A 12 -4.26 -10.28 -8.39
N ARG A 13 -4.21 -9.79 -9.64
CA ARG A 13 -5.38 -9.68 -10.52
C ARG A 13 -5.99 -11.05 -10.84
N SER A 14 -5.16 -12.06 -11.11
CA SER A 14 -5.61 -13.42 -11.43
C SER A 14 -6.29 -14.09 -10.23
N LYS A 15 -5.72 -13.97 -9.02
CA LYS A 15 -6.23 -14.65 -7.81
C LYS A 15 -7.41 -13.95 -7.15
N HIS A 16 -7.43 -12.63 -7.12
CA HIS A 16 -8.40 -11.84 -6.34
C HIS A 16 -9.30 -10.95 -7.21
N GLY A 17 -9.11 -11.00 -8.53
CA GLY A 17 -9.87 -10.22 -9.49
C GLY A 17 -9.34 -8.79 -9.71
N PRO A 18 -9.80 -8.12 -10.77
CA PRO A 18 -9.32 -6.80 -11.17
C PRO A 18 -9.66 -5.69 -10.17
N LYS A 19 -10.78 -5.82 -9.45
CA LYS A 19 -11.21 -4.84 -8.43
C LYS A 19 -10.23 -4.81 -7.25
N ALA A 20 -9.94 -5.97 -6.65
CA ALA A 20 -9.00 -6.08 -5.53
C ALA A 20 -7.59 -5.62 -5.92
N ALA A 21 -7.15 -5.93 -7.14
CA ALA A 21 -5.87 -5.44 -7.65
C ALA A 21 -5.82 -3.91 -7.80
N SER A 22 -6.93 -3.30 -8.23
CA SER A 22 -7.04 -1.83 -8.37
C SER A 22 -7.07 -1.14 -7.01
N GLU A 23 -7.77 -1.72 -6.03
CA GLU A 23 -7.80 -1.23 -4.65
C GLU A 23 -6.42 -1.32 -3.99
N ALA A 24 -5.70 -2.45 -4.17
CA ALA A 24 -4.33 -2.58 -3.68
C ALA A 24 -3.38 -1.55 -4.31
N PHE A 25 -3.51 -1.30 -5.61
CA PHE A 25 -2.72 -0.28 -6.30
C PHE A 25 -3.04 1.14 -5.80
N SER A 26 -4.32 1.46 -5.61
CA SER A 26 -4.76 2.76 -5.10
C SER A 26 -4.25 3.01 -3.68
N ASN A 27 -4.34 2.00 -2.81
CA ASN A 27 -3.79 2.06 -1.45
C ASN A 27 -2.27 2.30 -1.45
N LEU A 28 -1.54 1.63 -2.35
CA LEU A 28 -0.10 1.85 -2.50
C LEU A 28 0.21 3.29 -2.95
N LEU A 29 -0.55 3.81 -3.91
CA LEU A 29 -0.40 5.17 -4.41
C LEU A 29 -0.64 6.21 -3.31
N GLU A 30 -1.68 6.05 -2.50
CA GLU A 30 -1.95 6.94 -1.35
C GLU A 30 -0.79 6.97 -0.36
N ILE A 31 -0.25 5.79 0.01
CA ILE A 31 0.90 5.71 0.92
C ILE A 31 2.12 6.42 0.32
N ILE A 32 2.32 6.34 -0.99
CA ILE A 32 3.44 7.02 -1.66
C ILE A 32 3.24 8.53 -1.62
N ILE A 33 2.05 9.03 -1.99
CA ILE A 33 1.74 10.45 -2.02
C ILE A 33 1.91 11.08 -0.62
N ASP A 34 1.44 10.41 0.43
CA ASP A 34 1.57 10.86 1.83
C ASP A 34 3.04 11.06 2.30
N GLN A 35 3.99 10.43 1.61
CA GLN A 35 5.41 10.48 1.97
C GLN A 35 6.23 11.42 1.09
N LEU A 36 5.59 12.08 0.12
CA LEU A 36 6.21 13.02 -0.80
C LEU A 36 5.80 14.46 -0.47
N ARG A 37 6.58 15.43 -0.96
CA ARG A 37 6.30 16.86 -0.79
C ARG A 37 5.26 17.31 -1.81
N THR A 38 4.57 18.41 -1.53
CA THR A 38 3.57 18.99 -2.44
C THR A 38 4.15 19.37 -3.82
N CYS A 39 5.45 19.69 -3.89
CA CYS A 39 6.13 20.00 -5.15
C CYS A 39 6.65 18.76 -5.91
N ASP A 40 6.59 17.57 -5.30
CA ASP A 40 6.93 16.33 -5.97
C ASP A 40 5.76 15.91 -6.88
N LEU A 41 6.06 15.50 -8.12
CA LEU A 41 5.04 15.13 -9.10
C LEU A 41 4.94 13.61 -9.17
N VAL A 42 3.74 13.08 -8.98
CA VAL A 42 3.45 11.64 -9.03
C VAL A 42 2.61 11.33 -10.26
N MET A 43 3.02 10.33 -11.03
CA MET A 43 2.26 9.77 -12.14
C MET A 43 2.11 8.27 -11.92
N ALA A 44 0.92 7.74 -12.19
CA ALA A 44 0.62 6.33 -12.03
C ALA A 44 0.07 5.77 -13.35
N ARG A 45 0.55 4.60 -13.75
CA ARG A 45 0.08 3.87 -14.92
C ARG A 45 0.08 2.37 -14.61
N GLU A 46 -1.09 1.75 -14.70
CA GLU A 46 -1.27 0.30 -14.54
C GLU A 46 -0.67 -0.24 -13.22
N ASN A 47 0.54 -0.79 -13.26
CA ASN A 47 1.29 -1.34 -12.14
C ASN A 47 2.56 -0.55 -11.81
N GLN A 48 2.75 0.62 -12.42
CA GLN A 48 3.91 1.49 -12.24
C GLN A 48 3.51 2.84 -11.67
N ILE A 49 4.34 3.35 -10.77
CA ILE A 49 4.21 4.67 -10.16
C ILE A 49 5.57 5.36 -10.33
N MET A 50 5.55 6.50 -11.02
CA MET A 50 6.73 7.34 -11.20
C MET A 50 6.59 8.60 -10.37
N ALA A 51 7.66 8.98 -9.67
CA ALA A 51 7.73 10.24 -8.94
C ALA A 51 8.91 11.09 -9.43
N ALA A 52 8.63 12.28 -9.94
CA ALA A 52 9.65 13.30 -10.15
C ALA A 52 9.84 14.05 -8.83
N LEU A 53 11.11 14.15 -8.40
CA LEU A 53 11.50 14.79 -7.15
C LEU A 53 12.37 16.00 -7.47
N PRO A 54 11.79 17.19 -7.74
CA PRO A 54 12.55 18.39 -8.03
C PRO A 54 13.50 18.70 -6.88
N GLU A 55 14.66 19.27 -7.22
CA GLU A 55 15.67 19.74 -6.25
C GLU A 55 16.18 18.66 -5.29
N THR A 56 15.95 17.38 -5.61
CA THR A 56 16.36 16.25 -4.78
C THR A 56 17.59 15.59 -5.36
N LYS A 57 18.67 15.54 -4.58
CA LYS A 57 19.90 14.84 -4.97
C LYS A 57 19.71 13.32 -4.90
N ALA A 58 20.53 12.57 -5.65
CA ALA A 58 20.44 11.11 -5.68
C ALA A 58 20.53 10.45 -4.29
N THR A 59 21.38 10.97 -3.40
CA THR A 59 21.51 10.48 -2.02
C THR A 59 20.22 10.66 -1.20
N GLN A 60 19.54 11.79 -1.37
CA GLN A 60 18.25 12.07 -0.72
C GLN A 60 17.12 11.22 -1.31
N ALA A 61 17.13 11.00 -2.62
CA ALA A 61 16.18 10.12 -3.29
C ALA A 61 16.27 8.67 -2.76
N GLY A 62 17.48 8.19 -2.47
CA GLY A 62 17.70 6.89 -1.82
C GLY A 62 17.07 6.82 -0.41
N ALA A 63 17.23 7.87 0.40
CA ALA A 63 16.63 7.95 1.72
C ALA A 63 15.08 7.97 1.65
N ILE A 64 14.52 8.70 0.68
CA ILE A 64 13.07 8.74 0.42
C ILE A 64 12.56 7.35 0.05
N MET A 65 13.25 6.63 -0.84
CA MET A 65 12.88 5.26 -1.23
C MET A 65 12.89 4.29 -0.04
N LEU A 66 13.90 4.39 0.82
CA LEU A 66 13.99 3.55 2.02
C LEU A 66 12.84 3.84 3.00
N ARG A 67 12.52 5.14 3.21
CA ARG A 67 11.39 5.57 4.04
C ARG A 67 10.07 5.06 3.50
N LEU A 68 9.85 5.18 2.18
CA LEU A 68 8.66 4.65 1.49
C LEU A 68 8.50 3.16 1.72
N LYS A 69 9.54 2.36 1.47
CA LYS A 69 9.51 0.90 1.71
C LYS A 69 9.12 0.57 3.15
N LYS A 70 9.72 1.25 4.14
CA LYS A 70 9.41 1.02 5.55
C LYS A 70 7.95 1.35 5.86
N ARG A 71 7.44 2.48 5.35
CA ARG A 71 6.06 2.93 5.58
C ARG A 71 5.03 2.00 4.95
N ILE A 72 5.27 1.53 3.72
CA ILE A 72 4.40 0.57 3.03
C ILE A 72 4.28 -0.72 3.86
N VAL A 73 5.41 -1.31 4.24
CA VAL A 73 5.44 -2.56 5.03
C VAL A 73 4.72 -2.38 6.38
N GLN A 74 4.96 -1.26 7.07
CA GLN A 74 4.31 -0.97 8.35
C GLN A 74 2.79 -0.81 8.20
N THR A 75 2.34 -0.06 7.18
CA THR A 75 0.91 0.18 6.94
C THR A 75 0.18 -1.12 6.63
N ILE A 76 0.77 -1.98 5.78
CA ILE A 76 0.22 -3.31 5.47
C ILE A 76 0.15 -4.17 6.73
N LYS A 77 1.23 -4.24 7.54
CA LYS A 77 1.24 -5.02 8.79
C LYS A 77 0.15 -4.58 9.76
N MET A 78 -0.06 -3.26 9.93
CA MET A 78 -1.12 -2.76 10.81
C MET A 78 -2.51 -3.13 10.29
N ARG A 79 -2.76 -3.00 8.98
CA ARG A 79 -4.06 -3.37 8.39
C ARG A 79 -4.36 -4.86 8.57
N LEU A 80 -3.39 -5.74 8.29
CA LEU A 80 -3.53 -7.18 8.51
C LEU A 80 -3.80 -7.53 9.98
N HIS A 81 -3.18 -6.81 10.92
CA HIS A 81 -3.44 -7.01 12.34
C HIS A 81 -4.88 -6.60 12.71
N MET A 82 -5.34 -5.43 12.27
CA MET A 82 -6.70 -4.95 12.54
C MET A 82 -7.76 -5.87 11.94
N GLU A 83 -7.59 -6.32 10.70
CA GLU A 83 -8.49 -7.28 10.05
C GLU A 83 -8.57 -8.61 10.84
N CYS A 84 -7.44 -9.10 11.34
CA CYS A 84 -7.41 -10.29 12.19
C CYS A 84 -8.15 -10.07 13.51
N THR A 85 -7.92 -8.95 14.19
CA THR A 85 -8.58 -8.60 15.46
C THR A 85 -10.09 -8.47 15.28
N VAL A 86 -10.56 -7.80 14.22
CA VAL A 86 -11.99 -7.67 13.91
C VAL A 86 -12.61 -9.05 13.64
N ALA A 87 -11.97 -9.88 12.80
CA ALA A 87 -12.46 -11.22 12.51
C ALA A 87 -12.47 -12.15 13.73
N GLN A 88 -11.54 -11.96 14.69
CA GLN A 88 -11.57 -12.67 15.97
C GLN A 88 -12.73 -12.20 16.86
N GLY A 89 -12.95 -10.88 16.96
CA GLY A 89 -14.07 -10.29 17.68
C GLY A 89 -15.43 -10.75 17.15
N GLU A 90 -15.62 -10.73 15.83
CA GLU A 90 -16.86 -11.21 15.19
C GLU A 90 -17.12 -12.71 15.44
N ARG A 91 -16.07 -13.54 15.41
CA ARG A 91 -16.16 -14.97 15.74
C ARG A 91 -16.56 -15.18 17.20
N GLY A 92 -15.96 -14.45 18.13
CA GLY A 92 -16.34 -14.49 19.55
C GLY A 92 -17.80 -14.09 19.78
N LEU A 93 -18.25 -13.02 19.11
CA LEU A 93 -19.63 -12.56 19.20
C LEU A 93 -20.64 -13.57 18.63
N LYS A 94 -20.31 -14.23 17.51
CA LYS A 94 -21.14 -15.30 16.95
C LYS A 94 -21.25 -16.48 17.93
N LEU A 95 -20.14 -16.93 18.51
CA LEU A 95 -20.14 -18.02 19.49
C LEU A 95 -21.02 -17.70 20.69
N LEU A 96 -20.97 -16.48 21.23
CA LEU A 96 -21.82 -16.05 22.33
C LEU A 96 -23.31 -16.07 21.96
N LYS A 97 -23.67 -15.70 20.74
CA LYS A 97 -25.07 -15.74 20.26
C LYS A 97 -25.60 -17.16 20.08
N THR A 98 -24.75 -18.15 19.80
CA THR A 98 -25.17 -19.55 19.68
C THR A 98 -25.33 -20.25 21.04
N LEU A 99 -24.82 -19.65 22.12
CA LEU A 99 -24.89 -20.19 23.48
C LEU A 99 -26.09 -19.66 24.29
N ASN A 100 -26.82 -18.67 23.76
CA ASN A 100 -28.08 -18.12 24.29
C ASN A 100 -29.26 -18.61 23.44
#